data_AF-A0A1J0AB82-F1
#
_entry.id   AF-A0A1J0AB82-F1
#
_cell.length_a   1.000
_cell.length_b   1.000
_cell.length_c   1.000
_cell.angle_alpha   90.00
_cell.angle_beta   90.00
_cell.angle_gamma   90.00
#
_symmetry.space_group_name_H-M   'P 1'
#
loop_
_entity.id
_entity.type
_entity.pdbx_description
1 polymer ?
#
loop_
_entity_poly.entity_id
_entity_poly.type
_entity_poly.pdbx_seq_one_letter_code
_entity_poly.pdbx_strand_id
1 'polypeptide(L)'
;VAETYAHMYAMFVTLELLRQYCAGQSATVLANQFLYYAQGFPKLRVAPDVMVIFNVAPGGRDSYKIWEEGEIPQVIFEMTSAQTQKHDQEYKKELYQALGVLEYWLFDPKGEWIDQQLLGYHLLPDGYAVIANNISEVLGLRLEADGQLINFYRVDNGEKLLTPDEMTIAREEE
;
A
#
# COMPACT_ATOMS: atom_id res chain seq x y z
N VAL A 1 1.93 1.52 21.36
CA VAL A 1 1.70 0.11 21.77
C VAL A 1 2.39 -0.76 20.74
N ALA A 2 2.72 -2.03 21.04
CA ALA A 2 3.25 -2.93 20.02
C ALA A 2 2.19 -3.25 18.97
N GLU A 3 2.60 -3.46 17.72
CA GLU A 3 1.68 -3.83 16.65
C GLU A 3 1.04 -5.21 16.88
N THR A 4 -0.17 -5.37 16.36
CA THR A 4 -0.86 -6.67 16.42
C THR A 4 -0.31 -7.63 15.38
N TYR A 5 -0.47 -8.94 15.61
CA TYR A 5 -0.10 -9.95 14.61
C TYR A 5 -0.81 -9.72 13.27
N ALA A 6 -2.13 -9.47 13.28
CA ALA A 6 -2.92 -9.25 12.07
C ALA A 6 -2.40 -8.06 11.25
N HIS A 7 -2.07 -6.95 11.92
CA HIS A 7 -1.47 -5.78 11.28
C HIS A 7 -0.12 -6.10 10.63
N MET A 8 0.81 -6.70 11.39
CA MET A 8 2.14 -7.03 10.85
C MET A 8 2.04 -8.05 9.70
N TYR A 9 1.18 -9.05 9.85
CA TYR A 9 1.01 -10.09 8.85
C TYR A 9 0.43 -9.53 7.55
N ALA A 10 -0.63 -8.71 7.61
CA ALA A 10 -1.20 -8.03 6.46
C ALA A 10 -0.18 -7.14 5.73
N MET A 11 0.61 -6.36 6.50
CA MET A 11 1.66 -5.50 5.96
C MET A 11 2.73 -6.30 5.22
N PHE A 12 3.28 -7.37 5.83
CA PHE A 12 4.35 -8.16 5.22
C PHE A 12 3.88 -8.93 3.98
N VAL A 13 2.68 -9.50 4.02
CA VAL A 13 2.11 -10.19 2.85
C VAL A 13 1.87 -9.20 1.72
N THR A 14 1.30 -8.03 2.01
CA THR A 14 1.08 -6.97 1.01
C THR A 14 2.39 -6.48 0.40
N LEU A 15 3.41 -6.20 1.23
CA LEU A 15 4.75 -5.85 0.78
C LEU A 15 5.30 -6.91 -0.18
N GLU A 16 5.25 -8.19 0.21
CA GLU A 16 5.86 -9.26 -0.57
C GLU A 16 5.14 -9.50 -1.90
N LEU A 17 3.81 -9.51 -1.91
CA LEU A 17 3.02 -9.65 -3.13
C LEU A 17 3.29 -8.52 -4.12
N LEU A 18 3.29 -7.27 -3.65
CA LEU A 18 3.54 -6.11 -4.52
C LEU A 18 5.00 -6.04 -4.98
N ARG A 19 5.97 -6.43 -4.14
CA ARG A 19 7.38 -6.52 -4.53
C ARG A 19 7.59 -7.55 -5.64
N GLN A 20 6.94 -8.71 -5.54
CA GLN A 20 6.96 -9.73 -6.59
C GLN A 20 6.28 -9.23 -7.87
N TYR A 21 5.11 -8.60 -7.74
CA TYR A 21 4.38 -8.02 -8.87
C TYR A 21 5.20 -6.97 -9.65
N CYS A 22 5.94 -6.14 -8.91
CA CYS A 22 6.80 -5.10 -9.49
C CYS A 22 8.16 -5.64 -9.98
N ALA A 23 8.45 -6.94 -9.82
CA ALA A 23 9.74 -7.50 -10.22
C ALA A 23 9.96 -7.33 -11.73
N GLY A 24 11.14 -6.83 -12.11
CA GLY A 24 11.47 -6.53 -13.51
C GLY A 24 10.96 -5.18 -14.01
N GLN A 25 10.23 -4.42 -13.20
CA GLN A 25 9.81 -3.05 -13.51
C GLN A 25 10.77 -2.03 -12.87
N SER A 26 10.78 -0.79 -13.38
CA SER A 26 11.44 0.32 -12.70
C SER A 26 10.55 0.79 -11.55
N ALA A 27 10.52 0.04 -10.47
CA ALA A 27 9.73 0.34 -9.30
C ALA A 27 10.38 -0.22 -8.03
N THR A 28 10.02 0.36 -6.89
CA THR A 28 10.33 -0.20 -5.58
C THR A 28 9.11 -0.20 -4.68
N VAL A 29 9.04 -1.20 -3.80
CA VAL A 29 8.01 -1.31 -2.76
C VAL A 29 8.70 -1.29 -1.41
N LEU A 30 8.25 -0.40 -0.54
CA LEU A 30 8.82 -0.15 0.79
C LEU A 30 7.71 -0.29 1.83
N ALA A 31 8.07 -0.68 3.05
CA ALA A 31 7.15 -0.87 4.15
C ALA A 31 7.76 -0.39 5.47
N ASN A 32 7.03 0.49 6.17
CA ASN A 32 7.41 1.04 7.47
C ASN A 32 8.81 1.71 7.49
N GLN A 33 9.24 2.27 6.36
CA GLN A 33 10.39 3.19 6.31
C GLN A 33 9.91 4.64 6.26
N PHE A 34 10.73 5.55 6.80
CA PHE A 34 10.41 6.96 6.74
C PHE A 34 10.43 7.49 5.31
N LEU A 35 9.30 8.06 4.89
CA LEU A 35 9.12 8.93 3.75
C LEU A 35 9.30 10.38 4.19
N TYR A 36 10.37 11.03 3.73
CA TYR A 36 10.62 12.45 3.93
C TYR A 36 10.14 13.25 2.72
N TYR A 37 9.26 14.21 2.98
CA TYR A 37 8.62 15.02 1.94
C TYR A 37 9.03 16.50 1.95
N ALA A 38 9.90 16.91 2.87
CA ALA A 38 10.45 18.26 2.89
C ALA A 38 11.94 18.27 3.23
N GLN A 39 12.76 18.75 2.29
CA GLN A 39 14.22 18.82 2.45
C GLN A 39 14.61 19.78 3.57
N GLY A 40 15.52 19.36 4.46
CA GLY A 40 15.99 20.16 5.59
C GLY A 40 15.07 20.15 6.82
N PHE A 41 13.91 19.50 6.76
CA PHE A 41 12.95 19.43 7.86
C PHE A 41 12.77 17.98 8.34
N PRO A 42 13.64 17.46 9.24
CA PRO A 42 13.66 16.03 9.59
C PRO A 42 12.41 15.53 10.33
N LYS A 43 11.56 16.43 10.83
CA LYS A 43 10.27 16.11 11.45
C LYS A 43 9.12 15.99 10.45
N LEU A 44 9.28 16.52 9.23
CA LEU A 44 8.32 16.43 8.14
C LEU A 44 8.54 15.10 7.40
N ARG A 45 8.03 14.04 8.03
CA ARG A 45 8.11 12.67 7.55
C ARG A 45 6.91 11.86 8.01
N VAL A 46 6.63 10.78 7.31
CA VAL A 46 5.67 9.74 7.69
C VAL A 46 6.27 8.36 7.44
N ALA A 47 5.71 7.32 8.03
CA ALA A 47 6.06 5.94 7.73
C ALA A 47 4.78 5.23 7.26
N PRO A 48 4.55 5.12 5.95
CA PRO A 48 3.44 4.34 5.43
C PRO A 48 3.68 2.84 5.67
N ASP A 49 2.62 2.08 5.92
CA ASP A 49 2.74 0.63 6.12
C ASP A 49 3.25 -0.06 4.86
N VAL A 50 2.71 0.29 3.68
CA VAL A 50 3.28 -0.09 2.38
C VAL A 50 3.18 1.08 1.41
N MET A 51 4.24 1.34 0.66
CA MET A 51 4.26 2.33 -0.41
C MET A 51 4.91 1.76 -1.68
N VAL A 52 4.27 2.02 -2.83
CA VAL A 52 4.76 1.64 -4.15
C VAL A 52 5.21 2.90 -4.88
N ILE A 53 6.46 2.88 -5.33
CA ILE A 53 7.09 3.98 -6.06
C ILE A 53 7.52 3.45 -7.44
N PHE A 54 6.96 4.02 -8.50
CA PHE A 54 7.36 3.78 -9.88
C PHE A 54 8.43 4.77 -10.35
N ASN A 55 9.06 4.47 -11.48
CA ASN A 55 10.10 5.26 -12.15
C ASN A 55 11.39 5.46 -11.33
N VAL A 56 11.61 4.60 -10.33
CA VAL A 56 12.85 4.55 -9.54
C VAL A 56 13.52 3.19 -9.65
N ALA A 57 14.81 3.12 -9.31
CA ALA A 57 15.56 1.87 -9.33
C ALA A 57 14.99 0.90 -8.27
N PRO A 58 14.87 -0.42 -8.57
CA PRO A 58 14.41 -1.40 -7.58
C PRO A 58 15.38 -1.54 -6.41
N GLY A 59 14.88 -1.93 -5.23
CA GLY A 59 15.72 -2.29 -4.07
C GLY A 59 15.28 -1.68 -2.73
N GLY A 60 15.91 -2.11 -1.63
CA GLY A 60 15.59 -1.59 -0.29
C GLY A 60 16.15 -0.19 -0.03
N ARG A 61 15.46 0.59 0.80
CA ARG A 61 15.90 1.90 1.32
C ARG A 61 15.77 1.88 2.84
N ASP A 62 16.73 2.46 3.56
CA ASP A 62 16.59 2.69 5.01
C ASP A 62 15.60 3.84 5.30
N SER A 63 15.52 4.79 4.38
CA SER A 63 14.52 5.85 4.32
C SER A 63 14.37 6.34 2.89
N TYR A 64 13.20 6.85 2.54
CA TYR A 64 12.90 7.39 1.23
C TYR A 64 12.77 8.91 1.31
N LYS A 65 13.48 9.64 0.44
CA LYS A 65 13.44 11.11 0.40
C LYS A 65 13.10 11.56 -1.01
N ILE A 66 11.98 12.26 -1.15
CA ILE A 66 11.43 12.65 -2.47
C ILE A 66 12.46 13.44 -3.30
N TRP A 67 13.24 14.32 -2.69
CA TRP A 67 14.22 15.14 -3.42
C TRP A 67 15.50 14.38 -3.85
N GLU A 68 15.79 13.21 -3.28
CA GLU A 68 16.95 12.39 -3.69
C GLU A 68 16.57 11.44 -4.84
N GLU A 69 15.34 10.93 -4.82
CA GLU A 69 14.86 9.93 -5.79
C GLU A 69 14.08 10.56 -6.95
N GLY A 70 13.55 11.78 -6.78
CA GLY A 70 12.83 12.54 -7.82
C GLY A 70 11.37 12.13 -8.02
N GLU A 71 10.89 11.12 -7.29
CA GLU A 71 9.55 10.57 -7.40
C GLU A 71 8.85 10.55 -6.03
N ILE A 72 7.52 10.49 -6.09
CA ILE A 72 6.66 10.29 -4.92
C ILE A 72 6.04 8.89 -4.97
N PRO A 73 5.61 8.31 -3.84
CA PRO A 73 4.75 7.14 -3.88
C PRO A 73 3.48 7.40 -4.67
N GLN A 74 3.20 6.55 -5.66
CA GLN A 74 1.96 6.63 -6.42
C GLN A 74 0.83 5.85 -5.73
N VAL A 75 1.16 4.79 -4.98
CA VAL A 75 0.17 4.01 -4.21
C VAL A 75 0.65 3.82 -2.78
N ILE A 76 -0.23 4.06 -1.81
CA ILE A 76 0.02 3.81 -0.39
C ILE A 76 -1.08 2.94 0.19
N PHE A 77 -0.68 1.97 1.01
CA PHE A 77 -1.58 1.17 1.85
C PHE A 77 -1.31 1.45 3.32
N GLU A 78 -2.38 1.52 4.11
CA GLU A 78 -2.34 1.56 5.57
C GLU A 78 -3.20 0.44 6.13
N MET A 79 -2.58 -0.39 6.96
CA MET A 79 -3.21 -1.46 7.72
C MET A 79 -3.73 -0.84 9.02
N THR A 80 -4.89 -0.20 8.91
CA THR A 80 -5.47 0.56 10.02
C THR A 80 -5.65 -0.29 11.28
N SER A 81 -5.58 0.36 12.44
CA SER A 81 -5.76 -0.25 13.76
C SER A 81 -6.61 0.65 14.65
N ALA A 82 -7.08 0.14 15.79
CA ALA A 82 -7.82 0.95 16.76
C ALA A 82 -7.07 2.23 17.21
N GLN A 83 -5.73 2.22 17.16
CA GLN A 83 -4.90 3.38 17.53
C GLN A 83 -4.69 4.36 16.39
N THR A 84 -4.63 3.87 15.14
CA THR A 84 -4.24 4.68 13.98
C THR A 84 -5.41 5.08 13.10
N GLN A 85 -6.55 4.38 13.16
CA GLN A 85 -7.67 4.55 12.20
C GLN A 85 -8.08 6.01 11.99
N LYS A 86 -8.15 6.81 13.06
CA LYS A 86 -8.55 8.21 12.96
C LYS A 86 -7.49 9.04 12.23
N HIS A 87 -6.23 8.81 12.58
CA HIS A 87 -5.10 9.48 11.97
C HIS A 87 -4.95 9.09 10.49
N ASP A 88 -5.22 7.83 10.14
CA ASP A 88 -5.15 7.31 8.78
C ASP A 88 -6.31 7.90 7.92
N GLN A 89 -7.54 7.93 8.44
CA GLN A 89 -8.72 8.44 7.72
C GLN A 89 -8.77 9.97 7.58
N GLU A 90 -8.15 10.71 8.50
CA GLU A 90 -8.17 12.18 8.52
C GLU A 90 -6.82 12.75 8.06
N TYR A 91 -5.81 12.73 8.94
CA TYR A 91 -4.55 13.46 8.74
C TYR A 91 -3.71 12.90 7.59
N LYS A 92 -3.48 11.58 7.55
CA LYS A 92 -2.67 10.97 6.48
C LYS A 92 -3.35 11.10 5.13
N LYS A 93 -4.68 10.96 5.07
CA LYS A 93 -5.45 11.21 3.85
C LYS A 93 -5.19 12.60 3.28
N GLU A 94 -5.32 13.65 4.11
CA GLU A 94 -5.05 15.04 3.68
C GLU A 94 -3.59 15.23 3.24
N LEU A 95 -2.64 14.66 3.99
CA LEU A 95 -1.22 14.73 3.66
C LEU A 95 -0.92 14.06 2.32
N TYR A 96 -1.37 12.81 2.12
CA TYR A 96 -1.11 12.06 0.89
C TYR A 96 -1.76 12.71 -0.33
N GLN A 97 -2.96 13.30 -0.14
CA GLN A 97 -3.59 14.12 -1.17
C GLN A 97 -2.70 15.32 -1.55
N ALA A 98 -2.19 16.04 -0.56
CA ALA A 98 -1.32 17.21 -0.78
C ALA A 98 0.05 16.84 -1.39
N LEU A 99 0.54 15.63 -1.12
CA LEU A 99 1.77 15.11 -1.72
C LEU A 99 1.57 14.63 -3.17
N GLY A 100 0.33 14.45 -3.63
CA GLY A 100 0.02 13.98 -4.98
C GLY A 100 0.03 12.46 -5.14
N VAL A 101 -0.09 11.70 -4.04
CA VAL A 101 -0.21 10.24 -4.09
C VAL A 101 -1.48 9.90 -4.88
N LEU A 102 -1.36 9.06 -5.90
CA LEU A 102 -2.45 8.82 -6.84
C LEU A 102 -3.55 7.94 -6.24
N GLU A 103 -3.16 6.93 -5.48
CA GLU A 103 -4.09 6.05 -4.80
C GLU A 103 -3.72 5.82 -3.33
N TYR A 104 -4.73 5.89 -2.47
CA TYR A 104 -4.59 5.66 -1.04
C TYR A 104 -5.59 4.62 -0.56
N TRP A 105 -5.07 3.52 -0.03
CA TRP A 105 -5.86 2.36 0.41
C TRP A 105 -5.76 2.20 1.92
N LEU A 106 -6.92 2.11 2.55
CA LEU A 106 -7.07 1.74 3.96
C LEU A 106 -7.60 0.32 4.03
N PHE A 107 -6.89 -0.54 4.74
CA PHE A 107 -7.33 -1.90 5.05
C PHE A 107 -7.51 -2.05 6.55
N ASP A 108 -8.60 -2.70 6.95
CA ASP A 108 -8.91 -3.03 8.34
C ASP A 108 -8.86 -4.56 8.49
N PRO A 109 -7.72 -5.12 8.94
CA PRO A 109 -7.54 -6.57 9.04
C PRO A 109 -8.53 -7.26 9.98
N LYS A 110 -9.26 -6.52 10.83
CA LYS A 110 -10.23 -7.09 11.78
C LYS A 110 -11.68 -6.76 11.45
N GLY A 111 -11.93 -5.80 10.55
CA GLY A 111 -13.27 -5.35 10.18
C GLY A 111 -14.02 -4.69 11.32
N GLU A 112 -13.30 -3.93 12.15
CA GLU A 112 -13.84 -3.25 13.33
C GLU A 112 -14.28 -1.79 13.05
N TRP A 113 -13.79 -1.15 11.98
CA TRP A 113 -14.05 0.27 11.68
C TRP A 113 -14.14 0.66 10.18
N ILE A 114 -13.72 -0.19 9.24
CA ILE A 114 -13.96 0.04 7.79
C ILE A 114 -15.01 -0.95 7.28
N ASP A 115 -16.07 -0.44 6.65
CA ASP A 115 -17.07 -1.30 6.00
C ASP A 115 -16.42 -2.10 4.87
N GLN A 116 -16.73 -3.39 4.79
CA GLN A 116 -16.05 -4.35 3.90
C GLN A 116 -14.53 -4.48 4.08
N GLN A 117 -13.98 -3.96 5.19
CA GLN A 117 -12.56 -4.01 5.55
C GLN A 117 -11.60 -3.27 4.61
N LEU A 118 -12.06 -2.68 3.50
CA LEU A 118 -11.21 -2.05 2.50
C LEU A 118 -11.85 -0.77 1.98
N LEU A 119 -11.07 0.31 1.93
CA LEU A 119 -11.50 1.59 1.39
C LEU A 119 -10.37 2.21 0.57
N GLY A 120 -10.62 2.39 -0.73
CA GLY A 120 -9.68 3.04 -1.65
C GLY A 120 -10.07 4.47 -1.97
N TYR A 121 -9.07 5.31 -2.22
CA TYR A 121 -9.22 6.65 -2.75
C TYR A 121 -8.34 6.84 -3.98
N HIS A 122 -8.84 7.54 -4.99
CA HIS A 122 -8.06 8.01 -6.14
C HIS A 122 -8.00 9.53 -6.19
N LEU A 123 -6.84 10.07 -6.56
CA LEU A 123 -6.62 11.52 -6.63
C LEU A 123 -7.24 12.09 -7.90
N LEU A 124 -8.23 12.97 -7.73
CA LEU A 124 -8.82 13.79 -8.79
C LEU A 124 -8.34 15.24 -8.67
N PRO A 125 -8.60 16.12 -9.66
CA PRO A 125 -8.22 17.53 -9.57
C PRO A 125 -8.76 18.26 -8.33
N ASP A 126 -9.95 17.87 -7.85
CA ASP A 126 -10.60 18.47 -6.68
C ASP A 126 -10.26 17.75 -5.35
N GLY A 127 -9.37 16.75 -5.39
CA GLY A 127 -8.96 15.94 -4.24
C GLY A 127 -9.35 14.47 -4.35
N TYR A 128 -9.24 13.74 -3.24
CA TYR A 128 -9.53 12.32 -3.20
C TYR A 128 -11.02 12.01 -3.32
N ALA A 129 -11.35 11.12 -4.24
CA ALA A 129 -12.67 10.47 -4.34
C ALA A 129 -12.56 8.98 -4.04
N VAL A 130 -13.66 8.36 -3.60
CA VAL A 130 -13.69 6.93 -3.21
C VAL A 130 -13.65 6.03 -4.45
N ILE A 131 -12.83 4.98 -4.40
CA ILE A 131 -12.78 3.92 -5.39
C ILE A 131 -13.87 2.89 -5.05
N ALA A 132 -14.97 2.88 -5.81
CA ALA A 132 -16.15 2.06 -5.49
C ALA A 132 -16.06 0.59 -5.98
N ASN A 133 -15.15 0.28 -6.91
CA ASN A 133 -15.03 -1.03 -7.55
C ASN A 133 -13.85 -1.87 -7.02
N ASN A 134 -13.12 -1.35 -6.02
CA ASN A 134 -11.89 -1.94 -5.50
C ASN A 134 -10.83 -2.25 -6.58
N ILE A 135 -10.77 -1.45 -7.65
CA ILE A 135 -9.74 -1.58 -8.69
C ILE A 135 -8.72 -0.44 -8.53
N SER A 136 -7.46 -0.83 -8.34
CA SER A 136 -6.32 0.06 -8.50
C SER A 136 -6.00 0.20 -9.99
N GLU A 137 -6.21 1.39 -10.54
CA GLU A 137 -5.84 1.71 -11.92
C GLU A 137 -4.32 1.83 -12.05
N VAL A 138 -3.65 2.37 -11.02
CA VAL A 138 -2.20 2.53 -11.00
C VAL A 138 -1.48 1.18 -10.99
N LEU A 139 -1.98 0.20 -10.22
CA LEU A 139 -1.40 -1.14 -10.16
C LEU A 139 -1.96 -2.07 -11.24
N GLY A 140 -3.11 -1.77 -11.85
CA GLY A 140 -3.83 -2.73 -12.70
C GLY A 140 -4.28 -3.97 -11.92
N LEU A 141 -4.62 -3.80 -10.64
CA LEU A 141 -5.01 -4.86 -9.72
C LEU A 141 -6.39 -4.59 -9.14
N ARG A 142 -7.23 -5.64 -9.08
CA ARG A 142 -8.44 -5.67 -8.27
C ARG A 142 -8.09 -6.19 -6.88
N LEU A 143 -8.52 -5.48 -5.85
CA LEU A 143 -8.24 -5.77 -4.46
C LEU A 143 -9.48 -6.35 -3.79
N GLU A 144 -9.28 -7.37 -2.96
CA GLU A 144 -10.34 -7.93 -2.14
C GLU A 144 -9.84 -8.17 -0.73
N ALA A 145 -10.59 -7.71 0.27
CA ALA A 145 -10.40 -8.14 1.63
C ALA A 145 -10.79 -9.63 1.76
N ASP A 146 -9.88 -10.43 2.31
CA ASP A 146 -10.11 -11.85 2.61
C ASP A 146 -9.55 -12.17 3.99
N GLY A 147 -10.44 -12.18 4.98
CA GLY A 147 -10.07 -12.33 6.39
C GLY A 147 -9.13 -11.22 6.85
N GLN A 148 -7.86 -11.57 7.12
CA GLN A 148 -6.83 -10.64 7.61
C GLN A 148 -5.89 -10.14 6.51
N LEU A 149 -6.15 -10.48 5.24
CA LEU A 149 -5.27 -10.17 4.12
C LEU A 149 -6.02 -9.42 3.01
N ILE A 150 -5.23 -8.80 2.13
CA ILE A 150 -5.70 -8.28 0.84
C ILE A 150 -5.27 -9.28 -0.22
N ASN A 151 -6.25 -9.86 -0.92
CA ASN A 151 -6.00 -10.60 -2.14
C ASN A 151 -5.91 -9.61 -3.31
N PHE A 152 -4.91 -9.79 -4.16
CA PHE A 152 -4.70 -9.00 -5.36
C PHE A 152 -4.93 -9.87 -6.59
N TYR A 153 -5.76 -9.40 -7.51
CA TYR A 153 -6.05 -10.08 -8.77
C TYR A 153 -5.69 -9.17 -9.93
N ARG A 154 -5.00 -9.70 -10.94
CA ARG A 154 -4.71 -8.91 -12.13
C ARG A 154 -5.99 -8.62 -12.90
N VAL A 155 -6.17 -7.36 -13.29
CA VAL A 155 -7.37 -6.95 -14.05
C VAL A 155 -7.34 -7.51 -15.48
N ASP A 156 -6.16 -7.74 -16.05
CA ASP A 156 -5.99 -8.17 -17.44
C ASP A 156 -6.38 -9.64 -17.69
N ASN A 157 -6.13 -10.53 -16.73
CA ASN A 157 -6.37 -11.97 -16.89
C ASN A 157 -7.13 -12.63 -15.72
N GLY A 158 -7.36 -11.91 -14.62
CA GLY A 158 -8.08 -12.40 -13.44
C GLY A 158 -7.25 -13.26 -12.48
N GLU A 159 -5.96 -13.48 -12.75
CA GLU A 159 -5.09 -14.31 -11.91
C GLU A 159 -4.83 -13.66 -10.55
N LYS A 160 -4.88 -14.47 -9.49
CA LYS A 160 -4.49 -14.06 -8.13
C LYS A 160 -2.97 -13.98 -8.03
N LEU A 161 -2.47 -12.91 -7.41
CA LEU A 161 -1.08 -12.88 -6.95
C LEU A 161 -0.93 -13.82 -5.76
N LEU A 162 -0.08 -14.85 -5.93
CA LEU A 162 0.12 -15.88 -4.92
C LEU A 162 1.28 -15.51 -3.99
N THR A 163 1.10 -15.78 -2.71
CA THR A 163 2.19 -15.76 -1.73
C THR A 163 3.20 -16.90 -2.03
N PRO A 164 4.44 -16.82 -1.52
CA PRO A 164 5.41 -17.92 -1.64
C PRO A 164 4.88 -19.28 -1.20
N ASP A 165 4.08 -19.30 -0.12
CA ASP A 165 3.49 -20.53 0.40
C ASP A 165 2.42 -21.08 -0.55
N GLU A 166 1.51 -20.22 -1.05
CA GLU A 166 0.51 -20.61 -2.05
C GLU A 166 1.14 -21.08 -3.37
N MET A 167 2.25 -20.46 -3.82
CA MET A 167 3.00 -20.93 -4.99
C MET A 167 3.61 -22.31 -4.77
N THR A 168 4.06 -22.61 -3.54
CA THR A 168 4.65 -23.92 -3.21
C THR A 168 3.57 -24.99 -3.25
N ILE A 169 2.41 -24.73 -2.64
CA ILE A 169 1.25 -25.64 -2.68
C ILE A 169 0.80 -25.88 -4.12
N ALA A 170 0.66 -24.83 -4.93
CA ALA A 170 0.23 -24.96 -6.33
C ALA A 170 1.18 -25.83 -7.18
N ARG A 171 2.49 -25.79 -6.88
CA ARG A 171 3.50 -26.64 -7.55
C ARG A 171 3.49 -28.09 -7.06
N GLU A 172 3.03 -28.35 -5.85
CA GLU A 172 2.90 -29.71 -5.30
C GLU A 172 1.63 -30.41 -5.81
N GLU A 173 0.64 -29.64 -6.25
CA GLU A 173 -0.63 -30.13 -6.81
C GLU A 173 -0.60 -30.35 -8.34
N GLU A 174 0.47 -29.92 -9.04
CA GLU A 174 0.77 -30.22 -10.46
C GLU A 174 1.50 -31.56 -10.66
#